data_AF-A0A218QHP7-F1
#
_entry.id   AF-A0A218QHP7-F1
#
_cell.length_a   1.000
_cell.length_b   1.000
_cell.length_c   1.000
_cell.angle_alpha   90.00
_cell.angle_beta   90.00
_cell.angle_gamma   90.00
#
_symmetry.space_group_name_H-M   'P 1'
#
loop_
_entity.id
_entity.type
_entity.pdbx_description
1 polymer ?
#
loop_
_entity_poly.entity_id
_entity_poly.type
_entity_poly.pdbx_seq_one_letter_code
_entity_poly.pdbx_strand_id
1 'polypeptide(L)'
;MLTKRKSRSIAAILAFSGTLTISGLHKFYLGQPLWGLLYVLLSWTPIPKVASAIEGVWYLAQDEEAFDRNFNLGKSAVKNLQANSNQITAMAEALRSLDTLRQDGLISEYEFEQKRRQLLDQIT
;
A
#
# COMPACT_ATOMS: atom_id res chain seq x y z
N MET A 1 1.27 -2.61 13.54
CA MET A 1 1.31 -3.73 12.56
C MET A 1 2.48 -3.53 11.62
N LEU A 2 3.49 -4.39 11.66
CA LEU A 2 4.66 -4.31 10.77
C LEU A 2 4.22 -4.62 9.34
N THR A 3 4.02 -3.59 8.52
CA THR A 3 3.77 -3.73 7.09
C THR A 3 5.07 -4.19 6.41
N LYS A 4 5.30 -5.51 6.41
CA LYS A 4 6.45 -6.11 5.72
C LYS A 4 6.33 -5.81 4.23
N ARG A 5 7.26 -5.02 3.67
CA ARG A 5 7.36 -4.79 2.22
C ARG A 5 7.72 -6.12 1.54
N LYS A 6 7.15 -6.35 0.36
CA LYS A 6 7.54 -7.52 -0.46
C LYS A 6 8.94 -7.25 -1.02
N SER A 7 9.84 -8.22 -0.91
CA SER A 7 11.21 -8.10 -1.41
C SER A 7 11.31 -8.64 -2.83
N ARG A 8 11.91 -7.85 -3.72
CA ARG A 8 12.19 -8.25 -5.11
C ARG A 8 13.09 -9.49 -5.19
N SER A 9 14.10 -9.59 -4.33
CA SER A 9 15.03 -10.73 -4.30
C SER A 9 14.31 -12.02 -3.94
N ILE A 10 13.37 -11.95 -2.99
CA ILE A 10 12.53 -13.09 -2.61
C ILE A 10 11.62 -13.47 -3.80
N ALA A 11 10.99 -12.50 -4.47
CA ALA A 11 10.16 -12.77 -5.64
C ALA A 11 10.96 -13.45 -6.78
N ALA A 12 12.19 -12.99 -7.05
CA ALA A 12 13.07 -13.58 -8.05
C ALA A 12 13.52 -15.00 -7.68
N ILE A 13 13.93 -15.24 -6.43
CA ILE A 13 14.32 -16.57 -5.95
C ILE A 13 13.13 -17.55 -6.06
N LEU A 14 11.92 -17.12 -5.70
CA LEU A 14 10.72 -17.94 -5.85
C LEU A 14 10.40 -18.23 -7.32
N ALA A 15 10.59 -17.25 -8.22
CA ALA A 15 10.36 -17.43 -9.64
C ALA A 15 11.32 -18.48 -10.23
N PHE A 16 12.61 -18.40 -9.88
CA PHE A 16 13.60 -19.40 -10.28
C PHE A 16 13.34 -20.78 -9.66
N SER A 17 13.02 -20.84 -8.36
CA SER A 17 12.70 -22.11 -7.66
C SER A 17 11.43 -22.78 -8.20
N GLY A 18 10.47 -21.98 -8.68
CA GLY A 18 9.26 -22.47 -9.36
C GLY A 18 9.53 -23.18 -10.69
N THR A 19 10.71 -22.99 -11.30
CA THR A 19 11.11 -23.71 -12.51
C THR A 19 11.35 -25.20 -12.24
N LEU A 20 11.77 -25.57 -11.02
CA LEU A 20 12.06 -26.96 -10.63
C LEU A 20 10.90 -27.65 -9.91
N THR A 21 10.03 -26.90 -9.23
CA THR A 21 9.02 -27.47 -8.31
C THR A 21 7.60 -27.22 -8.80
N ILE A 22 7.06 -26.03 -8.51
CA ILE A 22 5.70 -25.61 -8.85
C ILE A 22 5.78 -24.18 -9.39
N SER A 23 5.49 -24.04 -10.68
CA SER A 23 5.48 -22.75 -11.36
C SER A 23 4.31 -21.88 -10.85
N GLY A 24 4.55 -20.58 -10.62
CA GLY A 24 3.53 -19.61 -10.19
C GLY A 24 3.54 -19.21 -8.71
N LEU A 25 4.37 -19.83 -7.86
CA LEU A 25 4.50 -19.47 -6.43
C LEU A 25 4.91 -18.00 -6.23
N HIS A 26 5.74 -17.45 -7.12
CA HIS A 26 6.13 -16.04 -7.08
C HIS A 26 4.95 -15.10 -7.34
N LYS A 27 3.97 -15.48 -8.17
CA LYS A 27 2.75 -14.68 -8.38
C LYS A 27 1.88 -14.62 -7.14
N PHE A 28 1.78 -15.72 -6.39
CA PHE A 28 1.13 -15.72 -5.08
C PHE A 28 1.84 -14.80 -4.09
N TYR A 29 3.18 -14.84 -4.05
CA TYR A 29 3.97 -13.93 -3.22
C TYR A 29 3.73 -12.46 -3.59
N LEU A 30 3.66 -12.14 -4.88
CA LEU A 30 3.38 -10.81 -5.42
C LEU A 30 1.92 -10.35 -5.18
N GLY A 31 1.03 -11.24 -4.73
CA GLY A 31 -0.37 -10.91 -4.41
C GLY A 31 -1.29 -10.97 -5.63
N GLN A 32 -0.90 -11.75 -6.64
CA GLN A 32 -1.66 -12.00 -7.87
C GLN A 32 -2.16 -13.45 -7.89
N PRO A 33 -3.14 -13.82 -7.05
CA PRO A 33 -3.56 -15.22 -6.88
C PRO A 33 -4.21 -15.81 -8.14
N LEU A 34 -4.93 -15.01 -8.94
CA LEU A 34 -5.50 -15.47 -10.21
C LEU A 34 -4.41 -15.91 -11.19
N TRP A 35 -3.33 -15.12 -11.32
CA TRP A 35 -2.19 -15.46 -12.17
C TRP A 35 -1.41 -16.65 -11.64
N GLY A 36 -1.23 -16.74 -10.31
CA GLY A 36 -0.62 -17.91 -9.68
C GLY A 36 -1.42 -19.18 -9.95
N LEU A 37 -2.75 -19.13 -9.83
CA LEU A 37 -3.62 -20.27 -10.12
C LEU A 37 -3.57 -20.67 -11.60
N LEU A 38 -3.55 -19.70 -12.52
CA LEU A 38 -3.39 -19.96 -13.94
C LEU A 38 -2.09 -20.71 -14.24
N TYR A 39 -0.97 -20.28 -13.63
CA TYR A 39 0.33 -20.93 -13.78
C TYR A 39 0.33 -22.36 -13.22
N VAL A 40 -0.34 -22.60 -12.09
CA VAL A 40 -0.49 -23.93 -11.51
C VAL A 40 -1.36 -24.83 -12.39
N LEU A 41 -2.48 -24.34 -12.90
CA LEU A 41 -3.35 -25.09 -13.83
C LEU A 41 -2.62 -25.45 -15.14
N LEU A 42 -1.77 -24.54 -15.63
CA LEU A 42 -1.01 -24.73 -16.86
C LEU A 42 0.35 -25.43 -16.62
N SER A 43 0.69 -25.80 -15.37
CA SER A 43 1.99 -26.35 -14.97
C SER A 43 2.36 -27.68 -15.62
N TRP A 44 1.37 -28.39 -16.16
CA TRP A 44 1.57 -29.58 -17.01
C TRP A 44 2.25 -29.25 -18.35
N THR A 45 2.24 -27.99 -18.78
CA THR A 45 2.96 -27.51 -19.97
C THR A 45 4.34 -26.95 -19.58
N PRO A 46 5.34 -26.95 -20.47
CA PRO A 46 6.62 -26.28 -20.21
C PRO A 46 6.53 -24.75 -20.25
N ILE A 47 5.40 -24.19 -20.71
CA ILE A 47 5.21 -22.75 -20.94
C ILE A 47 5.33 -21.92 -19.64
N PRO A 48 4.63 -22.26 -18.54
CA PRO A 48 4.79 -21.56 -17.26
C PRO A 48 6.21 -21.56 -16.73
N LYS A 49 6.97 -22.65 -16.95
CA LYS A 49 8.35 -22.75 -16.46
C LYS A 49 9.25 -21.72 -17.15
N VAL A 50 9.16 -21.61 -18.47
CA VAL A 50 9.92 -20.61 -19.24
C VAL A 50 9.48 -19.18 -18.88
N ALA A 51 8.17 -18.94 -18.79
CA ALA A 51 7.63 -17.64 -18.40
C ALA A 51 8.09 -17.24 -16.98
N SER A 52 8.15 -18.18 -16.04
CA SER A 52 8.64 -17.95 -14.67
C SER A 52 10.11 -17.54 -14.66
N ALA A 53 10.94 -18.17 -15.49
CA ALA A 53 12.36 -17.84 -15.59
C ALA A 53 12.58 -16.43 -16.16
N ILE A 54 11.87 -16.08 -17.24
CA ILE A 54 11.91 -14.73 -17.84
C ILE A 54 11.45 -13.68 -16.84
N GLU A 55 10.34 -13.93 -16.14
CA GLU A 55 9.86 -13.02 -15.10
C GLU A 55 10.84 -12.90 -13.92
N GLY A 56 11.50 -13.98 -13.52
CA GLY A 56 12.53 -13.94 -12.49
C GLY A 56 13.68 -12.99 -12.85
N VAL A 57 14.17 -13.07 -14.10
CA VAL A 57 15.18 -12.14 -14.63
C VAL A 57 14.64 -10.72 -14.70
N TRP A 58 13.39 -10.55 -15.16
CA TRP A 58 12.74 -9.24 -15.22
C TRP A 58 12.63 -8.57 -13.85
N TYR A 59 12.23 -9.31 -12.80
CA TYR A 59 12.15 -8.76 -11.43
C TYR A 59 13.53 -8.42 -10.85
N LEU A 60 14.58 -9.15 -11.24
CA LEU A 60 15.98 -8.84 -10.88
C LEU A 60 16.49 -7.60 -11.60
N ALA A 61 16.13 -7.43 -12.87
CA ALA A 61 16.51 -6.28 -13.70
C ALA A 61 15.71 -5.02 -13.36
N GLN A 62 14.55 -5.16 -12.71
CA GLN A 62 13.70 -4.05 -12.31
C GLN A 62 14.23 -3.35 -11.04
N ASP A 63 14.19 -2.01 -11.06
CA ASP A 63 14.51 -1.20 -9.89
C ASP A 63 13.53 -1.40 -8.75
N GLU A 64 14.04 -1.24 -7.52
CA GLU A 64 13.27 -1.46 -6.30
C GLU A 64 12.07 -0.52 -6.18
N GLU A 65 12.20 0.72 -6.62
CA GLU A 65 11.13 1.71 -6.65
C GLU A 65 10.01 1.31 -7.63
N ALA A 66 10.39 0.81 -8.81
CA ALA A 66 9.43 0.35 -9.81
C ALA A 66 8.69 -0.91 -9.35
N PHE A 67 9.39 -1.80 -8.63
CA PHE A 67 8.80 -2.99 -8.00
C PHE A 67 7.83 -2.60 -6.87
N ASP A 68 8.25 -1.70 -5.97
CA ASP A 68 7.43 -1.22 -4.87
C ASP A 68 6.17 -0.53 -5.37
N ARG A 69 6.27 0.24 -6.47
CA ARG A 69 5.08 0.76 -7.15
C ARG A 69 4.20 -0.41 -7.61
N ASN A 70 4.65 -1.27 -8.51
CA ASN A 70 3.75 -2.27 -9.10
C ASN A 70 3.15 -3.28 -8.10
N PHE A 71 3.88 -3.65 -7.04
CA PHE A 71 3.48 -4.77 -6.18
C PHE A 71 3.17 -4.38 -4.72
N ASN A 72 3.57 -3.19 -4.27
CA ASN A 72 3.26 -2.67 -2.93
C ASN A 72 2.31 -1.46 -2.93
N LEU A 73 1.91 -0.90 -4.10
CA LEU A 73 0.94 0.21 -4.24
C LEU A 73 -0.36 0.02 -3.45
N GLY A 74 -0.93 -1.20 -3.44
CA GLY A 74 -2.18 -1.48 -2.73
C GLY A 74 -2.10 -1.28 -1.21
N LYS A 75 -0.93 -1.48 -0.60
CA LYS A 75 -0.71 -1.18 0.83
C LYS A 75 -0.58 0.33 1.08
N SER A 76 -0.06 1.08 0.11
CA SER A 76 0.03 2.54 0.18
C SER A 76 -1.34 3.21 0.11
N ALA A 77 -2.27 2.67 -0.70
CA ALA A 77 -3.64 3.18 -0.75
C ALA A 77 -4.38 3.03 0.59
N VAL A 78 -4.32 1.84 1.21
CA VAL A 78 -4.92 1.59 2.53
C VAL A 78 -4.24 2.43 3.63
N LYS A 79 -2.91 2.58 3.57
CA LYS A 79 -2.18 3.45 4.49
C LYS A 79 -2.58 4.92 4.34
N ASN A 80 -2.77 5.40 3.12
CA ASN A 80 -3.24 6.77 2.85
C ASN A 80 -4.68 6.98 3.35
N LEU A 81 -5.58 6.02 3.14
CA LEU A 81 -6.94 6.08 3.67
C LEU A 81 -6.96 6.11 5.21
N GLN A 82 -6.12 5.30 5.85
CA GLN A 82 -6.00 5.27 7.31
C GLN A 82 -5.33 6.55 7.86
N ALA A 83 -4.33 7.08 7.16
CA ALA A 83 -3.67 8.34 7.52
C ALA A 83 -4.65 9.53 7.42
N ASN A 84 -5.43 9.60 6.33
CA ASN A 84 -6.46 10.62 6.15
C ASN A 84 -7.56 10.52 7.22
N SER A 85 -8.01 9.30 7.57
CA SER A 85 -8.99 9.09 8.64
C SER A 85 -8.50 9.60 10.01
N ASN A 86 -7.23 9.34 10.34
CA ASN A 86 -6.63 9.83 11.58
C ASN A 86 -6.54 11.36 11.61
N GLN A 87 -6.21 11.99 10.48
CA GLN A 87 -6.18 13.45 10.36
C GLN A 87 -7.57 14.08 10.52
N ILE A 88 -8.60 13.52 9.88
CA ILE A 88 -10.00 13.97 10.02
C ILE A 88 -10.47 13.86 11.48
N THR A 89 -10.12 12.75 12.16
CA THR A 89 -10.46 12.53 13.57
C THR A 89 -9.77 13.53 14.49
N ALA A 90 -8.47 13.76 14.30
CA ALA A 90 -7.72 14.75 15.07
C ALA A 90 -8.27 16.17 14.86
N MET A 91 -8.71 16.48 13.64
CA MET A 91 -9.29 17.79 13.33
C MET A 91 -10.68 17.98 13.94
N ALA A 92 -11.51 16.93 13.96
CA ALA A 92 -12.79 16.94 14.67
C ALA A 92 -12.61 17.17 16.18
N GLU A 93 -11.57 16.60 16.77
CA GLU A 93 -11.22 16.83 18.19
C GLU A 93 -10.71 18.26 18.42
N ALA A 94 -9.87 18.79 17.53
CA ALA A 94 -9.42 20.18 17.59
C ALA A 94 -10.57 21.19 17.44
N LEU A 95 -11.57 20.89 16.60
CA LEU A 95 -12.77 21.73 16.49
C LEU A 95 -13.63 21.69 17.77
N ARG A 96 -13.75 20.54 18.43
CA ARG A 96 -14.44 20.44 19.73
C ARG A 96 -13.74 21.26 20.80
N SER A 97 -12.42 21.17 20.89
CA SER A 97 -11.66 21.92 21.90
C SER A 97 -11.72 23.44 21.66
N LEU A 98 -11.72 23.88 20.40
CA LEU A 98 -11.96 25.29 20.07
C LEU A 98 -13.37 25.75 20.49
N ASP A 99 -14.41 24.93 20.32
CA ASP A 99 -15.76 25.30 20.75
C ASP A 99 -15.87 25.39 22.28
N THR A 100 -15.20 24.50 23.03
CA THR A 100 -15.15 24.61 24.50
C THR A 100 -14.45 25.88 24.98
N LEU A 101 -13.32 26.26 24.37
CA LEU A 101 -12.62 27.51 24.74
C LEU A 101 -13.48 28.75 24.49
N ARG A 102 -14.31 28.72 23.44
CA ARG A 102 -15.27 29.78 23.13
C ARG A 102 -16.40 29.82 24.16
N GLN A 103 -16.95 28.66 24.54
CA GLN A 103 -18.00 28.55 25.56
C GLN A 103 -17.51 29.03 26.94
N ASP A 104 -16.25 28.75 27.28
CA ASP A 104 -15.61 29.19 28.52
C ASP A 104 -15.24 30.69 28.51
N GLY A 105 -15.43 31.38 27.38
CA GLY A 105 -15.07 32.80 27.21
C GLY A 105 -13.56 33.04 27.16
N LEU A 106 -12.75 32.00 26.96
CA LEU A 106 -11.28 32.07 26.90
C LEU A 106 -10.78 32.61 25.54
N ILE A 107 -11.59 32.49 24.50
CA ILE A 107 -11.32 33.04 23.16
C ILE A 107 -12.53 33.79 22.64
N SER A 108 -12.28 34.81 21.83
CA SER A 108 -13.35 35.56 21.17
C SER A 108 -13.95 34.80 19.98
N GLU A 109 -15.20 35.13 19.61
CA GLU A 109 -15.87 34.57 18.42
C GLU A 109 -15.04 34.78 17.14
N TYR A 110 -14.37 35.93 17.04
CA TYR A 110 -13.51 36.27 15.91
C TYR A 110 -12.25 35.38 15.83
N GLU A 111 -11.60 35.13 16.96
CA GLU A 111 -10.43 34.22 17.03
C GLU A 111 -10.84 32.77 16.73
N PHE A 112 -12.01 32.36 17.22
CA PHE A 112 -12.58 31.06 16.90
C PHE A 112 -12.81 30.90 15.39
N GLU A 113 -13.45 31.88 14.74
CA GLU A 113 -13.69 31.83 13.30
C GLU A 113 -12.40 31.79 12.47
N GLN A 114 -11.37 32.56 12.87
CA GLN A 114 -10.07 32.51 12.20
C GLN A 114 -9.43 31.12 12.31
N LYS A 115 -9.37 30.54 13.51
CA LYS A 115 -8.75 29.23 13.73
C LYS A 115 -9.54 28.11 13.06
N ARG A 116 -10.88 28.15 13.11
CA ARG A 116 -11.74 27.19 12.40
C ARG A 116 -11.45 27.20 10.89
N ARG A 117 -11.31 28.37 10.26
CA ARG A 117 -10.99 28.48 8.83
C ARG A 117 -9.61 27.89 8.51
N GLN A 118 -8.59 28.16 9.33
CA GLN A 118 -7.26 27.57 9.16
C GLN A 118 -7.28 26.04 9.21
N LEU A 119 -8.09 25.44 10.10
CA LEU A 119 -8.21 23.98 10.19
C LEU A 119 -8.96 23.38 9.00
N LEU A 120 -9.95 24.10 8.44
CA LEU A 120 -10.66 23.67 7.23
C LEU A 120 -9.80 23.76 5.97
N ASP A 121 -8.90 24.74 5.90
CA ASP A 121 -7.99 24.93 4.77
C ASP A 121 -6.94 23.81 4.68
N GLN A 122 -6.57 23.18 5.80
CA GLN A 122 -5.64 22.04 5.81
C GLN A 122 -6.21 20.74 5.20
N ILE A 123 -7.51 20.70 4.92
CA ILE A 123 -8.21 19.53 4.36
C ILE A 123 -8.42 19.68 2.85
N THR A 124 -8.50 20.93 2.35
CA THR A 124 -8.82 21.24 0.94
C THR A 124 -7.54 21.32 0.11
#